data_AF-A0A815PCH1-F1
#
_entry.id   AF-A0A815PCH1-F1
#
_cell.length_a   1.000
_cell.length_b   1.000
_cell.length_c   1.000
_cell.angle_alpha   90.00
_cell.angle_beta   90.00
_cell.angle_gamma   90.00
#
_symmetry.space_group_name_H-M   'P 1'
#
loop_
_entity.id
_entity.type
_entity.pdbx_description
1 polymer ?
#
loop_
_entity_poly.entity_id
_entity_poly.type
_entity_poly.pdbx_seq_one_letter_code
_entity_poly.pdbx_strand_id
1 'polypeptide(L)'
;MFQKSNIIYSWGDLNDELKKFLPYRLFTSNQLEKPTKINVQDEFREWHNGLVGFYAYGGENLWASQCAVASTYQQFLNKDQTLSVWSCSLDLSKNNNNSNSKILSMVQYAVNDCLAITKLAYTMSEDISVE
;
A
#
# COMPACT_ATOMS: atom_id res chain seq x y z
N MET A 1 15.86 18.93 -2.99
CA MET A 1 16.13 18.70 -1.56
C MET A 1 14.89 18.02 -1.01
N PHE A 2 14.98 16.77 -0.53
CA PHE A 2 13.82 16.08 0.06
C PHE A 2 13.39 16.85 1.31
N GLN A 3 12.26 17.55 1.25
CA GLN A 3 11.69 18.19 2.43
C GLN A 3 11.10 17.11 3.33
N LYS A 4 11.44 17.23 4.61
CA LYS A 4 11.22 16.23 5.66
C LYS A 4 9.84 16.39 6.28
N SER A 5 8.79 16.43 5.48
CA SER A 5 7.47 16.15 6.03
C SER A 5 7.50 14.66 6.40
N ASN A 6 7.53 14.34 7.69
CA ASN A 6 7.50 12.95 8.18
C ASN A 6 6.08 12.38 7.99
N ILE A 7 5.57 12.41 6.76
CA ILE A 7 4.26 11.90 6.39
C ILE A 7 4.47 10.51 5.83
N ILE A 8 3.77 9.53 6.40
CA ILE A 8 3.73 8.15 5.91
C ILE A 8 2.36 7.92 5.29
N TYR A 9 2.36 7.54 4.03
CA TYR A 9 1.18 7.06 3.33
C TYR A 9 1.11 5.55 3.48
N SER A 10 0.01 5.03 4.02
CA SER A 10 -0.23 3.60 4.16
C SER A 10 -1.61 3.21 3.63
N TRP A 11 -1.72 2.00 3.08
CA TRP A 11 -3.01 1.41 2.77
C TRP A 11 -3.54 0.66 4.00
N GLY A 12 -4.50 1.24 4.71
CA GLY A 12 -4.96 0.78 6.01
C GLY A 12 -4.25 1.47 7.18
N ASP A 13 -4.66 1.13 8.42
CA ASP A 13 -4.09 1.72 9.62
C ASP A 13 -2.66 1.20 9.88
N LEU A 14 -1.69 2.08 9.66
CA LEU A 14 -0.28 1.81 9.90
C LEU A 14 0.02 1.40 11.35
N ASN A 15 -0.68 1.97 12.34
CA ASN A 15 -0.45 1.63 13.73
C ASN A 15 -0.82 0.18 14.00
N ASP A 16 -1.95 -0.26 13.49
CA ASP A 16 -2.43 -1.63 13.71
C ASP A 16 -1.53 -2.66 13.04
N GLU A 17 -0.95 -2.33 11.88
CA GLU A 17 0.07 -3.16 11.26
C GLU A 17 1.39 -3.15 12.04
N LEU A 18 1.89 -1.97 12.40
CA LEU A 18 3.22 -1.86 13.02
C LEU A 18 3.27 -2.27 14.49
N LYS A 19 2.15 -2.19 15.23
CA LYS A 19 2.05 -2.68 16.63
C LYS A 19 2.42 -4.15 16.75
N LYS A 20 2.12 -4.97 15.72
CA LYS A 20 2.46 -6.40 15.66
C LYS A 20 3.97 -6.65 15.75
N PHE A 21 4.79 -5.65 15.41
CA PHE A 21 6.25 -5.75 15.41
C PHE A 21 6.92 -5.20 16.68
N LEU A 22 6.17 -4.56 17.59
CA LEU A 22 6.69 -4.07 18.87
C LEU A 22 7.34 -5.17 19.73
N PRO A 23 6.77 -6.39 19.86
CA PRO A 23 7.40 -7.45 20.65
C PRO A 23 8.78 -7.86 20.13
N TYR A 24 9.04 -7.69 18.83
CA TYR A 24 10.33 -8.00 18.19
C TYR A 24 11.33 -6.84 18.28
N ARG A 25 10.95 -5.71 18.91
CA ARG A 25 11.79 -4.51 19.05
C ARG A 25 12.30 -3.94 17.73
N LEU A 26 11.59 -4.20 16.63
CA LEU A 26 11.89 -3.60 15.31
C LEU A 26 11.51 -2.11 15.28
N PHE A 27 10.51 -1.73 16.08
CA PHE A 27 10.06 -0.37 16.28
C PHE A 27 9.79 -0.12 17.76
N THR A 28 9.79 1.16 18.15
CA THR A 28 9.34 1.63 19.47
C THR A 28 8.02 2.37 19.33
N SER A 29 7.21 2.42 20.40
CA SER A 29 5.95 3.17 20.41
C SER A 29 6.15 4.64 20.01
N ASN A 30 7.23 5.26 20.49
CA ASN A 30 7.59 6.63 20.12
C ASN A 30 7.91 6.80 18.62
N GLN A 31 8.46 5.78 17.95
CA GLN A 31 8.69 5.84 16.51
C GLN A 31 7.38 5.70 15.72
N LEU A 32 6.39 5.00 16.28
CA LEU A 32 5.07 4.92 15.70
C LEU A 32 4.34 6.26 15.83
N GLU A 33 4.43 6.97 16.94
CA GLU A 33 3.65 8.21 17.16
C GLU A 33 4.17 9.44 16.42
N LYS A 34 5.48 9.51 16.13
CA LYS A 34 6.13 10.69 15.55
C LYS A 34 5.68 11.12 14.14
N PRO A 35 5.52 10.21 13.15
CA PRO A 35 5.14 10.62 11.81
C PRO A 35 3.65 10.92 11.71
N THR A 36 3.29 11.92 10.90
CA THR A 36 1.93 12.08 10.40
C THR A 36 1.62 10.87 9.52
N LYS A 37 0.44 10.29 9.66
CA LYS A 37 0.04 9.11 8.90
C LYS A 37 -1.21 9.42 8.13
N ILE A 38 -1.19 9.09 6.86
CA ILE A 38 -2.34 9.21 5.98
C ILE A 38 -2.75 7.80 5.60
N ASN A 39 -3.96 7.42 6.01
CA ASN A 39 -4.57 6.19 5.56
C ASN A 39 -5.16 6.41 4.16
N VAL A 40 -4.41 6.03 3.14
CA VAL A 40 -4.77 6.19 1.73
C VAL A 40 -6.07 5.43 1.39
N GLN A 41 -6.41 4.39 2.15
CA GLN A 41 -7.65 3.64 1.97
C GLN A 41 -8.89 4.46 2.34
N ASP A 42 -8.79 5.32 3.36
CA ASP A 42 -9.90 6.19 3.78
C ASP A 42 -10.00 7.40 2.85
N GLU A 43 -8.88 8.04 2.53
CA GLU A 43 -8.80 9.12 1.54
C GLU A 43 -9.41 8.70 0.19
N PHE A 44 -9.05 7.51 -0.29
CA PHE A 44 -9.59 6.97 -1.53
C PHE A 44 -11.09 6.75 -1.47
N ARG A 45 -11.59 6.27 -0.33
CA ARG A 45 -13.02 6.03 -0.14
C ARG A 45 -13.80 7.35 -0.22
N GLU A 46 -13.31 8.39 0.45
CA GLU A 46 -13.94 9.71 0.43
C GLU A 46 -13.90 10.33 -0.97
N TRP A 47 -12.73 10.34 -1.61
CA TRP A 47 -12.54 10.84 -2.98
C TRP A 47 -13.44 10.10 -3.99
N HIS A 48 -13.44 8.77 -3.97
CA HIS A 48 -14.24 7.96 -4.89
C HIS A 48 -15.75 8.15 -4.66
N ASN A 49 -16.21 8.25 -3.41
CA ASN A 49 -17.61 8.51 -3.09
C ASN A 49 -18.04 9.91 -3.54
N GLY A 50 -17.15 10.90 -3.50
CA GLY A 50 -17.38 12.24 -4.03
C GLY A 50 -17.58 12.26 -5.55
N LEU A 51 -16.79 11.46 -6.28
CA LEU A 51 -16.84 11.41 -7.75
C LEU A 51 -18.04 10.67 -8.32
N VAL A 52 -18.43 9.54 -7.72
CA VAL A 52 -19.46 8.66 -8.29
C VAL A 52 -20.88 9.08 -7.89
N GLY A 53 -21.01 10.11 -7.04
CA GLY A 53 -22.26 10.41 -6.34
C GLY A 53 -22.60 9.30 -5.34
N PHE A 54 -23.45 9.62 -4.36
CA PHE A 54 -23.78 8.77 -3.20
C PHE A 54 -24.60 7.49 -3.55
N TYR A 55 -24.28 6.81 -4.65
CA TYR A 55 -24.97 5.62 -5.15
C TYR A 55 -23.99 4.54 -5.58
N ALA A 56 -23.16 4.05 -4.65
CA ALA A 56 -22.45 2.80 -4.85
C ALA A 56 -22.33 2.04 -3.52
N TYR A 57 -23.25 1.08 -3.36
CA TYR A 57 -23.20 -0.06 -2.44
C TYR A 57 -22.77 0.23 -1.00
N GLY A 58 -23.80 0.38 -0.15
CA GLY A 58 -23.66 0.23 1.29
C GLY A 58 -22.93 -1.05 1.65
N GLY A 59 -21.83 -0.89 2.35
CA GLY A 59 -21.04 -1.95 2.92
C GLY A 59 -19.78 -1.33 3.47
N GLU A 60 -19.39 -1.73 4.67
CA GLU A 60 -18.08 -1.48 5.28
C GLU A 60 -16.95 -2.19 4.50
N ASN A 61 -17.03 -2.19 3.17
CA ASN A 61 -16.11 -2.87 2.30
C ASN A 61 -14.83 -2.05 2.28
N LEU A 62 -13.91 -2.41 3.17
CA LEU A 62 -12.50 -2.08 3.07
C LEU A 62 -12.05 -2.36 1.63
N TRP A 63 -11.85 -1.31 0.83
CA TRP A 63 -11.33 -1.44 -0.51
C TRP A 63 -9.95 -2.08 -0.41
N ALA A 64 -9.76 -3.27 -0.97
CA ALA A 64 -8.41 -3.79 -1.13
C ALA A 64 -7.63 -2.83 -2.04
N SER A 65 -6.34 -2.61 -1.77
CA SER A 65 -5.49 -1.69 -2.55
C SER A 65 -5.58 -1.94 -4.06
N GLN A 66 -5.59 -3.23 -4.44
CA GLN A 66 -5.73 -3.65 -5.82
C GLN A 66 -7.08 -3.32 -6.44
N CYS A 67 -8.17 -3.32 -5.67
CA CYS A 67 -9.48 -2.91 -6.16
C CYS A 67 -9.49 -1.41 -6.45
N ALA A 68 -8.87 -0.60 -5.59
CA ALA A 68 -8.75 0.84 -5.81
C ALA A 68 -7.89 1.18 -7.04
N VAL A 69 -6.72 0.54 -7.16
CA VAL A 69 -5.83 0.68 -8.33
C VAL A 69 -6.53 0.21 -9.61
N ALA A 70 -7.25 -0.91 -9.57
CA ALA A 70 -8.00 -1.41 -10.72
C ALA A 70 -9.17 -0.49 -11.11
N SER A 71 -9.90 0.05 -10.14
CA SER A 71 -10.98 0.99 -10.43
C SER A 71 -10.48 2.30 -11.06
N THR A 72 -9.32 2.79 -10.61
CA THR A 72 -8.78 4.10 -11.03
C THR A 72 -8.02 4.01 -12.35
N TYR A 73 -7.19 2.98 -12.52
CA TYR A 73 -6.27 2.87 -13.65
C TYR A 73 -6.58 1.70 -14.59
N GLN A 74 -7.57 0.86 -14.28
CA GLN A 74 -7.84 -0.41 -14.97
C GLN A 74 -6.63 -1.35 -14.96
N GLN A 75 -5.80 -1.25 -13.92
CA GLN A 75 -4.59 -2.04 -13.74
C GLN A 75 -4.77 -3.01 -12.57
N PHE A 76 -4.43 -4.27 -12.77
CA PHE A 76 -4.48 -5.29 -11.72
C PHE A 76 -3.10 -5.90 -11.52
N LEU A 77 -2.55 -5.82 -10.29
CA LEU A 77 -1.34 -6.56 -9.99
C LEU A 77 -1.70 -8.03 -9.74
N ASN A 78 -1.20 -8.91 -10.60
CA ASN A 78 -1.38 -10.34 -10.47
C ASN A 78 -0.78 -10.82 -9.12
N LYS A 79 -1.65 -11.30 -8.23
CA LYS A 79 -1.31 -11.81 -6.89
C LYS A 79 -0.99 -13.30 -6.86
N ASP A 80 -1.17 -14.03 -7.96
CA ASP A 80 -0.90 -15.47 -8.05
C ASP A 80 0.56 -15.78 -7.69
N GLN A 81 1.47 -14.84 -7.95
CA GLN A 81 2.88 -14.94 -7.58
C GLN A 81 3.17 -14.75 -6.09
N THR A 82 2.22 -14.24 -5.31
CA THR A 82 2.39 -13.87 -3.88
C THR A 82 1.70 -14.82 -2.90
N LEU A 83 0.73 -15.61 -3.35
CA LEU A 83 -0.18 -16.36 -2.48
C LEU A 83 0.44 -17.50 -1.66
N SER A 84 1.69 -17.92 -1.92
CA SER A 84 2.25 -19.12 -1.27
C SER A 84 3.61 -18.99 -0.58
N VAL A 85 4.50 -18.04 -0.95
CA VAL A 85 5.91 -18.12 -0.48
C VAL A 85 6.63 -16.76 -0.40
N TRP A 86 5.90 -15.65 -0.23
CA TRP A 86 6.51 -14.30 -0.28
C TRP A 86 7.62 -14.11 0.76
N SER A 87 7.42 -14.58 1.99
CA SER A 87 8.40 -14.50 3.08
C SER A 87 9.60 -15.43 2.90
N CYS A 88 9.40 -16.62 2.34
CA CYS A 88 10.47 -17.62 2.19
C CYS A 88 11.36 -17.39 0.96
N SER A 89 10.91 -16.65 -0.06
CA SER A 89 11.67 -16.46 -1.30
C SER A 89 12.64 -15.27 -1.28
N LEU A 90 12.53 -14.37 -0.30
CA LEU A 90 13.46 -13.26 -0.09
C LEU A 90 14.64 -13.61 0.84
N ASP A 91 14.53 -14.71 1.58
CA ASP A 91 15.62 -15.24 2.41
C ASP A 91 16.63 -15.99 1.52
N LEU A 92 17.66 -15.27 1.05
CA LEU A 92 18.71 -15.81 0.20
C LEU A 92 19.39 -17.05 0.81
N SER A 93 19.39 -17.21 2.13
CA SER A 93 20.00 -18.36 2.83
C SER A 93 19.20 -19.65 2.69
N LYS A 94 17.88 -19.56 2.46
CA LYS A 94 16.97 -20.70 2.32
C LYS A 94 16.67 -21.05 0.86
N ASN A 95 17.20 -20.27 -0.08
CA ASN A 95 16.69 -20.20 -1.43
C ASN A 95 17.69 -20.66 -2.50
N ASN A 96 18.38 -21.78 -2.23
CA ASN A 96 19.41 -22.34 -3.13
C ASN A 96 18.88 -22.77 -4.52
N ASN A 97 17.56 -22.81 -4.75
CA ASN A 97 16.94 -23.33 -5.97
C ASN A 97 16.02 -22.35 -6.73
N ASN A 98 15.76 -21.14 -6.24
CA ASN A 98 14.96 -20.18 -7.03
C ASN A 98 15.86 -19.45 -8.03
N SER A 99 15.45 -19.46 -9.29
CA SER A 99 16.13 -18.72 -10.34
C SER A 99 16.13 -17.21 -10.05
N ASN A 100 17.24 -16.52 -10.31
CA ASN A 100 17.36 -15.06 -10.21
C ASN A 100 16.19 -14.30 -10.86
N SER A 101 15.61 -14.84 -11.93
CA SER A 101 14.44 -14.30 -12.61
C SER A 101 13.19 -14.19 -11.73
N LYS A 102 12.96 -15.14 -10.82
CA LYS A 102 11.81 -15.13 -9.91
C LYS A 102 11.98 -14.13 -8.78
N ILE A 103 13.20 -13.98 -8.26
CA ILE A 103 13.51 -12.94 -7.27
C ILE A 103 13.30 -11.56 -7.91
N LEU A 104 13.78 -11.35 -9.14
CA LEU A 104 13.58 -10.10 -9.88
C LEU A 104 12.09 -9.81 -10.13
N SER A 105 11.28 -10.79 -10.51
CA SER A 105 9.84 -10.58 -10.71
C SER A 105 9.13 -10.22 -9.40
N MET A 106 9.55 -10.79 -8.27
CA MET A 106 9.02 -10.44 -6.95
C MET A 106 9.43 -9.04 -6.48
N VAL A 107 10.69 -8.63 -6.72
CA VAL A 107 11.14 -7.26 -6.45
C VAL A 107 10.36 -6.28 -7.31
N GLN A 108 10.20 -6.58 -8.60
CA GLN A 108 9.43 -5.74 -9.51
C GLN A 108 7.96 -5.62 -9.07
N TYR A 109 7.37 -6.71 -8.60
CA TYR A 109 6.03 -6.69 -8.00
C TYR A 109 5.96 -5.75 -6.80
N ALA A 110 6.89 -5.87 -5.84
CA ALA A 110 6.92 -5.02 -4.65
C ALA A 110 7.08 -3.54 -5.00
N VAL A 111 7.97 -3.23 -5.97
CA VAL A 111 8.15 -1.87 -6.50
C VAL A 111 6.86 -1.36 -7.12
N ASN A 112 6.20 -2.17 -7.96
CA ASN A 112 4.96 -1.76 -8.61
C ASN A 112 3.81 -1.57 -7.62
N ASP A 113 3.72 -2.38 -6.56
CA ASP A 113 2.70 -2.23 -5.50
C ASP A 113 2.89 -0.91 -4.73
N CYS A 114 4.13 -0.58 -4.34
CA CYS A 114 4.47 0.71 -3.73
C CYS A 114 4.19 1.90 -4.65
N LEU A 115 4.57 1.79 -5.93
CA LEU A 115 4.34 2.86 -6.91
C LEU A 115 2.84 3.06 -7.21
N ALA A 116 2.05 1.99 -7.23
CA ALA A 116 0.61 2.08 -7.46
C ALA A 116 -0.09 2.89 -6.36
N ILE A 117 0.26 2.66 -5.08
CA ILE A 117 -0.26 3.44 -3.95
C ILE A 117 0.18 4.91 -4.05
N THR A 118 1.45 5.14 -4.38
CA THR A 118 1.99 6.50 -4.53
C THR A 118 1.28 7.25 -5.65
N LYS A 119 1.06 6.59 -6.80
CA LYS A 119 0.36 7.16 -7.94
C LYS A 119 -1.09 7.52 -7.58
N LEU A 120 -1.77 6.63 -6.85
CA LEU A 120 -3.13 6.86 -6.37
C LEU A 120 -3.21 8.08 -5.45
N ALA A 121 -2.30 8.16 -4.46
CA ALA A 121 -2.20 9.31 -3.57
C ALA A 121 -1.95 10.62 -4.33
N TYR A 122 -1.08 10.57 -5.35
CA TYR A 122 -0.81 11.71 -6.21
C TYR A 122 -2.03 12.15 -7.02
N THR A 123 -2.73 11.22 -7.68
CA THR A 123 -3.96 11.52 -8.44
C THR A 123 -5.01 12.19 -7.56
N MET A 124 -5.26 11.66 -6.36
CA MET A 124 -6.20 12.27 -5.42
C MET A 124 -5.78 13.69 -5.03
N SER A 125 -4.47 13.94 -4.83
CA SER A 125 -3.97 15.27 -4.48
C SER A 125 -4.05 16.28 -5.62
N GLU A 126 -3.88 15.85 -6.87
CA GLU A 126 -4.03 16.74 -8.03
C GLU A 126 -5.48 17.15 -8.21
N ASP A 127 -6.43 16.21 -8.11
CA ASP A 127 -7.86 16.52 -8.26
C ASP A 127 -8.37 17.52 -7.21
N ILE A 128 -7.89 17.42 -5.96
CA ILE A 128 -8.22 18.36 -4.88
C ILE A 128 -7.66 19.77 -5.13
N SER A 129 -6.57 19.89 -5.90
CA SER A 129 -5.88 21.17 -6.16
C SER A 129 -6.44 21.98 -7.34
N VAL A 130 -7.40 21.40 -8.09
CA VAL A 130 -8.00 22.02 -9.28
C VAL A 130 -9.37 22.67 -8.98
N GLU A 131 -9.85 22.59 -7.73
CA GLU A 131 -11.00 23.38 -7.21
C GLU A 131 -10.57 24.70 -6.56
#